data_AF-A0AAD6PY60-F1
#
_entry.id   AF-A0AAD6PY60-F1
#
_cell.length_a   1.000
_cell.length_b   1.000
_cell.length_c   1.000
_cell.angle_alpha   90.00
_cell.angle_beta   90.00
_cell.angle_gamma   90.00
#
_symmetry.space_group_name_H-M   'P 1'
#
loop_
_entity.id
_entity.type
_entity.pdbx_description
1 polymer ?
#
loop_
_entity_poly.entity_id
_entity_poly.type
_entity_poly.pdbx_seq_one_letter_code
_entity_poly.pdbx_strand_id
1 'polypeptide(L)' 'MNVLLALDLSGNSLTGNIPSTIGGMQSFLDLSLAHNKLQGQIPEVFGELKSLES' A
#
# COMPACT_ATOMS: atom_id res chain seq x y z
N MET A 1 19.81 -1.54 12.13
CA MET A 1 18.94 -0.35 11.97
C MET A 1 17.86 -0.73 10.99
N ASN A 2 16.63 -0.89 11.44
CA ASN A 2 15.50 -1.16 10.58
C ASN A 2 14.99 0.19 10.07
N VAL A 3 15.20 0.49 8.80
CA VAL A 3 14.72 1.73 8.18
C VAL A 3 13.29 1.47 7.74
N LEU A 4 12.32 2.09 8.42
CA LEU A 4 10.96 2.18 7.91
C LEU A 4 10.98 3.18 6.74
N LEU A 5 10.56 2.72 5.57
CA LEU A 5 10.29 3.55 4.41
C LEU A 5 8.81 3.97 4.49
N ALA A 6 8.53 5.26 4.68
CA ALA A 6 7.17 5.78 4.58
C ALA A 6 6.96 6.42 3.21
N LEU A 7 5.88 6.05 2.53
CA LEU A 7 5.48 6.60 1.24
C LEU A 7 4.03 7.06 1.30
N ASP A 8 3.84 8.38 1.31
CA ASP A 8 2.52 9.00 1.23
C ASP A 8 2.23 9.40 -0.22
N LEU A 9 1.26 8.73 -0.84
CA LEU A 9 0.72 9.05 -2.16
C LEU A 9 -0.72 9.57 -2.05
N SER A 10 -1.17 9.96 -0.85
CA SER A 10 -2.54 10.40 -0.65
C SER A 10 -2.85 11.72 -1.36
N GLY A 11 -4.13 11.90 -1.70
CA GLY A 11 -4.62 13.14 -2.33
C GLY A 11 -4.19 13.34 -3.78
N ASN A 12 -3.77 12.27 -4.46
CA ASN A 12 -3.42 12.32 -5.88
C ASN A 12 -4.60 11.90 -6.77
N SER A 13 -4.39 11.95 -8.09
CA SER A 13 -5.35 11.45 -9.09
C SER A 13 -4.95 10.09 -9.65
N LEU A 14 -4.33 9.22 -8.84
CA LEU A 14 -3.96 7.87 -9.29
C LEU A 14 -5.22 7.08 -9.65
N THR A 15 -5.19 6.37 -10.77
CA THR A 15 -6.30 5.56 -11.30
C THR A 15 -5.85 4.12 -11.59
N GLY A 16 -6.80 3.24 -11.87
CA GLY A 16 -6.52 1.82 -12.12
C GLY A 16 -6.38 1.01 -10.83
N ASN A 17 -5.85 -0.20 -10.96
CA ASN A 17 -5.75 -1.16 -9.86
C ASN A 17 -4.44 -1.01 -9.10
N ILE A 18 -4.48 -1.33 -7.80
CA ILE A 18 -3.26 -1.44 -6.99
C ILE A 18 -2.48 -2.67 -7.49
N PRO A 19 -1.22 -2.54 -7.91
CA PRO A 19 -0.43 -3.67 -8.37
C PRO A 19 -0.04 -4.56 -7.18
N SER A 20 -0.12 -5.90 -7.35
CA SER A 20 0.26 -6.89 -6.33
C SER A 20 1.73 -6.84 -5.94
N THR A 21 2.59 -6.22 -6.77
CA THR A 21 4.00 -6.04 -6.47
C THR A 21 4.27 -5.13 -5.27
N ILE A 22 3.35 -4.20 -4.95
CA ILE A 22 3.48 -3.33 -3.76
C ILE A 22 3.45 -4.14 -2.47
N GLY A 23 2.61 -5.18 -2.42
CA GLY A 23 2.53 -6.07 -1.27
C GLY A 23 3.74 -6.98 -1.12
N GLY A 24 4.70 -7.01 -2.05
CA GLY A 24 5.97 -7.75 -1.89
C GLY A 24 7.01 -7.03 -1.03
N MET A 25 6.80 -5.75 -0.69
CA MET A 25 7.73 -4.92 0.09
C MET A 25 7.55 -5.08 1.63
N GLN A 26 7.06 -6.27 2.04
CA GLN A 26 6.29 -6.61 3.26
C GLN A 26 6.81 -6.22 4.65
N SER A 27 7.96 -5.56 4.81
CA SER A 27 8.53 -5.36 6.16
C SER A 27 8.88 -3.94 6.54
N PHE A 28 8.89 -3.00 5.58
CA PHE A 28 9.39 -1.66 5.85
C PHE A 28 8.54 -0.53 5.27
N LEU A 29 7.47 -0.82 4.53
CA LEU A 29 6.70 0.22 3.84
C LEU A 29 5.44 0.60 4.62
N ASP A 30 5.39 1.80 5.17
CA ASP A 30 4.14 2.48 5.52
C ASP A 30 3.64 3.20 4.25
N LEU A 31 2.50 2.79 3.71
CA LEU A 31 1.98 3.27 2.43
C LEU A 31 0.58 3.86 2.60
N SER A 32 0.45 5.16 2.31
CA SER A 32 -0.85 5.82 2.21
C SER A 32 -1.26 6.02 0.75
N LEU A 33 -2.40 5.44 0.38
CA LEU A 33 -3.04 5.61 -0.94
C LEU A 33 -4.39 6.36 -0.84
N ALA A 34 -4.68 6.96 0.32
CA ALA A 34 -5.96 7.60 0.59
C ALA A 34 -6.28 8.73 -0.42
N HIS A 35 -7.57 9.02 -0.62
CA HIS A 35 -8.00 10.12 -1.48
C HIS A 35 -7.45 10.06 -2.92
N ASN A 36 -7.34 8.87 -3.50
CA ASN A 36 -7.06 8.63 -4.92
C ASN A 36 -8.30 8.11 -5.66
N LYS A 37 -8.19 7.93 -6.98
CA LYS A 37 -9.24 7.38 -7.86
C LYS A 37 -8.94 5.93 -8.25
N LEU A 38 -8.32 5.19 -7.33
CA LEU A 38 -7.99 3.78 -7.52
C LEU A 38 -9.28 2.96 -7.59
N GLN A 39 -9.26 1.91 -8.39
CA GLN A 39 -10.41 1.07 -8.71
C GLN A 39 -9.99 -0.40 -8.80
N GLY A 40 -10.95 -1.33 -8.80
CA GLY A 40 -10.67 -2.76 -8.74
C GLY A 40 -10.47 -3.29 -7.32
N GLN A 41 -9.97 -4.51 -7.20
CA GLN A 41 -9.82 -5.19 -5.91
C GLN A 41 -8.51 -4.83 -5.22
N ILE A 42 -8.52 -4.79 -3.90
CA ILE A 42 -7.30 -4.75 -3.09
C ILE A 42 -6.58 -6.09 -3.31
N PRO A 43 -5.30 -6.09 -3.73
CA PRO A 43 -4.55 -7.33 -3.94
C PRO A 43 -4.49 -8.18 -2.67
N GLU A 44 -4.65 -9.50 -2.81
CA GLU A 44 -4.66 -10.45 -1.69
C GLU A 44 -3.39 -10.41 -0.84
N VAL A 45 -2.25 -10.05 -1.45
CA VAL A 45 -0.98 -9.84 -0.77
C VAL A 45 -1.04 -8.80 0.36
N PHE A 46 -2.00 -7.86 0.34
CA PHE A 46 -2.24 -6.94 1.47
C PHE A 46 -2.90 -7.64 2.67
N GLY A 47 -3.69 -8.70 2.45
CA GLY A 47 -4.25 -9.54 3.51
C GLY A 47 -3.21 -10.47 4.15
N GLU A 48 -2.09 -10.72 3.45
CA GLU A 48 -0.95 -11.47 3.98
C GLU A 48 -0.01 -10.59 4.83
N LEU A 49 -0.19 -9.27 4.83
CA LEU A 49 0.54 -8.34 5.71
C LEU A 49 0.10 -8.58 7.16
N LYS A 50 0.90 -9.36 7.91
CA LYS A 50 0.61 -9.79 9.29
C LYS A 50 0.58 -8.66 10.34
N SER A 51 0.86 -7.42 9.97
CA SER A 51 0.77 -6.24 10.84
C SER A 51 -0.08 -5.16 10.20
N LEU A 52 -1.40 -5.34 10.19
CA LEU A 52 -2.29 -4.18 10.32
C LEU A 52 -2.41 -3.92 11.82
N GLU A 53 -1.53 -3.06 12.36
CA GLU A 53 -1.78 -2.49 13.68
C GLU A 53 -2.87 -1.43 13.53
N SER A 54 -3.94 -1.60 14.32
CA SER A 54 -5.05 -0.67 14.47
C SER A 54 -4.66 0.59 15.24
#